data_AF-A0A2E1VS66-F1
#
_entry.id   AF-A0A2E1VS66-F1
#
_cell.length_a   1.000
_cell.length_b   1.000
_cell.length_c   1.000
_cell.angle_alpha   90.00
_cell.angle_beta   90.00
_cell.angle_gamma   90.00
#
_symmetry.space_group_name_H-M   'P 1'
#
loop_
_entity.id
_entity.type
_entity.pdbx_description
1 polymer ?
#
loop_
_entity_poly.entity_id
_entity_poly.type
_entity_poly.pdbx_seq_one_letter_code
_entity_poly.pdbx_strand_id
1 'polypeptide(L)'
;MGRGSRIVPLDRERLNAISAELAEWLFRDYPWMEEHARMELPPQADESQGWWLLVELRAPHNPELELVVWVECGDEPSLGFGAWHTHGDLQEYLPGILEGRLVEGVDLQGDLPQPGVALVDLARPDDLLDELTMKSASGRYRIRSWSGTMDCVLELIDPSLEERLRAMARGLGAQS
;
A
#
# COMPACT_ATOMS: atom_id res chain seq x y z
N MET A 1 -18.68 12.74 -16.70
CA MET A 1 -18.41 11.42 -17.31
C MET A 1 -17.01 11.48 -17.87
N GLY A 2 -16.01 11.18 -17.03
CA GLY A 2 -14.61 11.24 -17.41
C GLY A 2 -14.33 10.20 -18.48
N ARG A 3 -13.54 10.56 -19.50
CA ARG A 3 -13.00 9.58 -20.44
C ARG A 3 -12.22 8.58 -19.60
N GLY A 4 -12.70 7.34 -19.50
CA GLY A 4 -12.08 6.32 -18.66
C GLY A 4 -10.76 5.89 -19.26
N SER A 5 -9.76 5.64 -18.43
CA SER A 5 -8.53 4.98 -18.86
C SER A 5 -8.87 3.68 -19.59
N ARG A 6 -8.06 3.31 -20.58
CA ARG A 6 -8.18 2.03 -21.26
C ARG A 6 -7.26 1.03 -20.60
N ILE A 7 -7.83 -0.01 -20.01
CA ILE A 7 -7.08 -1.10 -19.35
C ILE A 7 -7.12 -2.34 -20.25
N VAL A 8 -5.96 -2.93 -20.51
CA VAL A 8 -5.80 -4.15 -21.34
C VAL A 8 -4.86 -5.16 -20.67
N PRO A 9 -4.85 -6.44 -21.09
CA PRO A 9 -3.89 -7.43 -20.60
C PRO A 9 -2.44 -6.97 -20.78
N LEU A 10 -1.55 -7.43 -19.91
CA LEU A 10 -0.13 -7.11 -19.98
C LEU A 10 0.47 -7.57 -21.32
N ASP A 11 1.17 -6.65 -21.99
CA ASP A 11 2.04 -6.92 -23.13
C ASP A 11 3.34 -6.14 -22.90
N ARG A 12 4.39 -6.84 -22.44
CA ARG A 12 5.64 -6.23 -22.00
C ARG A 12 6.31 -5.40 -23.10
N GLU A 13 6.11 -5.74 -24.38
CA GLU A 13 6.70 -5.00 -25.51
C GLU A 13 6.07 -3.63 -25.74
N ARG A 14 4.87 -3.39 -25.18
CA ARG A 14 4.10 -2.16 -25.35
C ARG A 14 4.22 -1.19 -24.17
N LEU A 15 4.85 -1.63 -23.08
CA LEU A 15 5.13 -0.78 -21.94
C LEU A 15 6.07 0.36 -22.33
N ASN A 16 5.86 1.53 -21.75
CA ASN A 16 6.86 2.59 -21.81
C ASN A 16 8.13 2.17 -21.03
N ALA A 17 9.24 2.89 -21.25
CA ALA A 17 10.53 2.49 -20.69
C ALA A 17 10.52 2.33 -19.16
N ILE A 18 9.87 3.25 -18.44
CA ILE A 18 9.80 3.23 -16.97
C ILE A 18 8.95 2.06 -16.47
N SER A 19 7.82 1.80 -17.13
CA SER A 19 6.96 0.66 -16.79
C SER A 19 7.63 -0.67 -17.12
N ALA A 20 8.43 -0.74 -18.18
CA ALA A 20 9.18 -1.93 -18.53
C ALA A 20 10.28 -2.22 -17.49
N GLU A 21 11.02 -1.21 -17.05
CA GLU A 21 12.02 -1.34 -15.99
C GLU A 21 11.37 -1.76 -14.66
N LEU A 22 10.26 -1.10 -14.30
CA LEU A 22 9.48 -1.45 -13.11
C LEU A 22 8.97 -2.89 -13.17
N ALA A 23 8.43 -3.32 -14.32
CA ALA A 23 7.97 -4.70 -14.54
C ALA A 23 9.11 -5.71 -14.43
N GLU A 24 10.28 -5.40 -14.97
CA GLU A 24 11.45 -6.28 -14.87
C GLU A 24 11.87 -6.50 -13.41
N TRP A 25 11.98 -5.41 -12.65
CA TRP A 25 12.26 -5.50 -11.21
C TRP A 25 11.16 -6.28 -10.47
N LEU A 26 9.91 -5.87 -10.64
CA LEU A 26 8.77 -6.39 -9.89
C LEU A 26 8.57 -7.89 -10.13
N PHE A 27 8.62 -8.34 -11.38
CA PHE A 27 8.37 -9.74 -11.70
C PHE A 27 9.59 -10.64 -11.50
N ARG A 28 10.79 -10.08 -11.37
CA ARG A 28 11.96 -10.83 -10.92
C ARG A 28 11.84 -11.18 -9.43
N ASP A 29 11.46 -10.20 -8.61
CA ASP A 29 11.45 -10.35 -7.16
C ASP A 29 10.09 -10.91 -6.66
N TYR A 30 9.00 -10.67 -7.39
CA TYR A 30 7.64 -11.15 -7.11
C TYR A 30 6.94 -11.72 -8.37
N PRO A 31 7.38 -12.88 -8.90
CA PRO A 31 6.88 -13.41 -10.18
C PRO A 31 5.36 -13.61 -10.26
N TRP A 32 4.73 -13.94 -9.14
CA TRP A 32 3.28 -14.17 -9.06
C TRP A 32 2.45 -12.91 -9.34
N MET A 33 3.02 -11.70 -9.18
CA MET A 33 2.31 -10.46 -9.47
C MET A 33 2.00 -10.27 -10.96
N GLU A 34 2.72 -10.96 -11.84
CA GLU A 34 2.49 -10.86 -13.29
C GLU A 34 1.08 -11.31 -13.70
N GLU A 35 0.48 -12.26 -12.97
CA GLU A 35 -0.89 -12.74 -13.22
C GLU A 35 -1.94 -11.63 -13.00
N HIS A 36 -1.60 -10.66 -12.15
CA HIS A 36 -2.43 -9.53 -11.78
C HIS A 36 -2.10 -8.26 -12.58
N ALA A 37 -1.01 -8.27 -13.34
CA ALA A 37 -0.54 -7.13 -14.08
C ALA A 37 -1.39 -6.84 -15.33
N ARG A 38 -1.60 -5.57 -15.59
CA ARG A 38 -2.32 -5.00 -16.73
C ARG A 38 -1.53 -3.82 -17.27
N MET A 39 -1.98 -3.34 -18.42
CA MET A 39 -1.52 -2.09 -19.00
C MET A 39 -2.63 -1.07 -18.97
N GLU A 40 -2.31 0.15 -18.57
CA GLU A 40 -3.20 1.30 -18.59
C GLU A 40 -2.74 2.30 -19.65
N LEU A 41 -3.68 2.81 -20.44
CA LEU A 41 -3.51 4.04 -21.21
C LEU A 41 -4.42 5.12 -20.63
N PRO A 42 -3.84 6.14 -19.98
CA PRO A 42 -4.60 7.23 -19.37
C PRO A 42 -5.37 8.05 -20.41
N PRO A 43 -6.42 8.78 -20.00
CA PRO A 43 -7.30 9.48 -20.92
C PRO A 43 -6.63 10.62 -21.71
N GLN A 44 -5.52 11.12 -21.18
CA GLN A 44 -4.75 12.24 -21.75
C GLN A 44 -3.57 11.75 -22.59
N ALA A 45 -3.24 10.46 -22.50
CA ALA A 45 -2.14 9.86 -23.24
C ALA A 45 -2.62 9.27 -24.57
N ASP A 46 -1.72 9.20 -25.55
CA ASP A 46 -1.94 8.42 -26.76
C ASP A 46 -1.00 7.20 -26.80
N GLU A 47 -1.27 6.28 -27.72
CA GLU A 47 -0.48 5.04 -27.83
C GLU A 47 1.00 5.29 -28.15
N SER A 48 1.37 6.46 -28.66
CA SER A 48 2.77 6.80 -28.97
C SER A 48 3.61 7.09 -27.72
N GLN A 49 2.96 7.42 -26.60
CA GLN A 49 3.62 7.64 -25.30
C GLN A 49 3.87 6.33 -24.54
N GLY A 50 3.43 5.20 -25.09
CA GLY A 50 3.56 3.88 -24.49
C GLY A 50 2.51 3.62 -23.38
N TRP A 51 2.40 2.36 -23.01
CA TRP A 51 1.46 1.91 -21.99
C TRP A 51 2.11 1.89 -20.62
N TRP A 52 1.30 2.14 -19.58
CA TRP A 52 1.79 2.16 -18.21
C TRP A 52 1.49 0.84 -17.52
N LEU A 53 2.41 0.37 -16.68
CA LEU A 53 2.18 -0.82 -15.85
C LEU A 53 1.14 -0.50 -14.78
N LEU A 54 0.20 -1.41 -14.58
CA LEU A 54 -0.75 -1.41 -13.48
C LEU A 54 -0.81 -2.81 -12.87
N VAL A 55 -0.58 -2.93 -11.57
CA VAL A 55 -0.74 -4.18 -10.82
C VAL A 55 -1.68 -3.91 -9.65
N GLU A 56 -2.83 -4.58 -9.65
CA GLU A 56 -3.85 -4.45 -8.62
C GLU A 56 -4.03 -5.78 -7.88
N LEU A 57 -3.78 -5.75 -6.57
CA LEU A 57 -3.87 -6.91 -5.71
C LEU A 57 -4.84 -6.63 -4.57
N ARG A 58 -5.63 -7.65 -4.21
CA ARG A 58 -6.49 -7.59 -3.03
C ARG A 58 -5.87 -8.36 -1.89
N ALA A 59 -5.91 -7.79 -0.69
CA ALA A 59 -5.42 -8.48 0.50
C ALA A 59 -6.20 -9.80 0.70
N PRO A 60 -5.52 -10.93 0.99
CA PRO A 60 -6.15 -12.26 1.00
C PRO A 60 -7.35 -12.41 1.94
N HIS A 61 -7.35 -11.67 3.05
CA HIS A 61 -8.38 -11.75 4.09
C HIS A 61 -9.15 -10.44 4.30
N ASN A 62 -8.86 -9.41 3.51
CA ASN A 62 -9.53 -8.11 3.58
C ASN A 62 -9.73 -7.55 2.16
N PRO A 63 -10.83 -7.90 1.47
CA PRO A 63 -11.02 -7.53 0.06
C PRO A 63 -11.22 -6.02 -0.17
N GLU A 64 -11.40 -5.23 0.89
CA GLU A 64 -11.46 -3.75 0.83
C GLU A 64 -10.08 -3.10 0.93
N LEU A 65 -9.04 -3.88 1.24
CA LEU A 65 -7.66 -3.44 1.29
C LEU A 65 -6.94 -3.88 0.02
N GLU A 66 -6.51 -2.91 -0.77
CA GLU A 66 -5.85 -3.14 -2.06
C GLU A 66 -4.41 -2.67 -2.01
N LEU A 67 -3.52 -3.40 -2.68
CA LEU A 67 -2.18 -2.98 -3.00
C LEU A 67 -2.11 -2.70 -4.49
N VAL A 68 -1.72 -1.48 -4.86
CA VAL A 68 -1.68 -1.03 -6.25
C VAL A 68 -0.29 -0.54 -6.57
N VAL A 69 0.32 -1.09 -7.62
CA VAL A 69 1.57 -0.59 -8.20
C VAL A 69 1.26 -0.01 -9.56
N TRP A 70 1.64 1.24 -9.81
CA TRP A 70 1.43 1.91 -11.09
C TRP A 70 2.58 2.86 -11.42
N VAL A 71 2.53 3.48 -12.60
CA VAL A 71 3.38 4.61 -12.95
C VAL A 71 2.51 5.84 -13.09
N GLU A 72 2.62 6.79 -12.16
CA GLU A 72 1.91 8.06 -12.20
C GLU A 72 2.46 8.90 -13.35
N CYS A 73 1.57 9.51 -14.14
CA CYS A 73 1.92 10.38 -15.27
C CYS A 73 2.95 9.83 -16.29
N GLY A 74 3.24 8.52 -16.24
CA GLY A 74 4.20 7.86 -17.11
C GLY A 74 5.67 8.06 -16.71
N ASP A 75 5.95 8.78 -15.62
CA ASP A 75 7.30 9.15 -15.21
C ASP A 75 7.70 8.71 -13.79
N GLU A 76 6.74 8.36 -12.92
CA GLU A 76 7.05 8.02 -11.54
C GLU A 76 6.37 6.73 -11.05
N PRO A 77 7.14 5.65 -10.78
CA PRO A 77 6.61 4.48 -10.09
C PRO A 77 5.93 4.88 -8.79
N SER A 78 4.75 4.33 -8.55
CA SER A 78 3.91 4.66 -7.40
C SER A 78 3.33 3.41 -6.77
N LEU A 79 3.10 3.47 -5.47
CA LEU A 79 2.57 2.38 -4.67
C LEU A 79 1.46 2.90 -3.77
N GLY A 80 0.35 2.18 -3.77
CA GLY A 80 -0.82 2.43 -2.95
C GLY A 80 -1.09 1.21 -2.08
N PHE A 81 -1.48 1.45 -0.84
CA PHE A 81 -1.90 0.43 0.10
C PHE A 81 -3.09 0.93 0.91
N GLY A 82 -4.27 0.42 0.58
CA GLY A 82 -5.53 0.97 1.06
C GLY A 82 -5.73 2.40 0.57
N ALA A 83 -5.87 3.34 1.50
CA ALA A 83 -5.98 4.77 1.22
C ALA A 83 -4.62 5.51 1.28
N TRP A 84 -3.56 4.85 1.75
CA TRP A 84 -2.21 5.41 1.71
C TRP A 84 -1.59 5.22 0.33
N HIS A 85 -0.78 6.18 -0.12
CA HIS A 85 0.08 6.00 -1.30
C HIS A 85 1.34 6.87 -1.22
N THR A 86 2.32 6.49 -2.03
CA THR A 86 3.54 7.25 -2.27
C THR A 86 3.92 7.22 -3.74
N HIS A 87 4.69 8.23 -4.15
CA HIS A 87 5.40 8.26 -5.42
C HIS A 87 6.89 7.99 -5.12
N GLY A 88 7.47 6.97 -5.75
CA GLY A 88 8.82 6.48 -5.44
C GLY A 88 8.92 5.44 -4.31
N ASP A 89 10.15 4.95 -4.08
CA ASP A 89 10.54 4.08 -2.96
C ASP A 89 9.79 2.73 -2.82
N LEU A 90 9.25 2.21 -3.91
CA LEU A 90 8.54 0.90 -3.91
C LEU A 90 9.40 -0.24 -3.36
N GLN A 91 10.70 -0.20 -3.62
CA GLN A 91 11.67 -1.19 -3.15
C GLN A 91 11.78 -1.24 -1.63
N GLU A 92 11.50 -0.14 -0.94
CA GLU A 92 11.49 -0.08 0.52
C GLU A 92 10.16 -0.55 1.10
N TYR A 93 9.05 -0.09 0.52
CA TYR A 93 7.72 -0.27 1.09
C TYR A 93 7.06 -1.59 0.69
N LEU A 94 7.18 -2.02 -0.56
CA LEU A 94 6.48 -3.22 -1.05
C LEU A 94 6.85 -4.49 -0.26
N PRO A 95 8.14 -4.81 -0.01
CA PRO A 95 8.48 -5.98 0.80
C PRO A 95 7.89 -5.88 2.21
N GLY A 96 8.01 -4.71 2.83
CA GLY A 96 7.50 -4.48 4.18
C GLY A 96 5.99 -4.65 4.30
N ILE A 97 5.22 -4.24 3.28
CA ILE A 97 3.76 -4.43 3.25
C ILE A 97 3.42 -5.92 3.09
N LEU A 98 4.05 -6.60 2.13
CA LEU A 98 3.79 -8.02 1.85
C LEU A 98 4.15 -8.92 3.04
N GLU A 99 5.21 -8.58 3.78
CA GLU A 99 5.64 -9.26 5.01
C GLU A 99 4.79 -8.87 6.24
N GLY A 100 3.93 -7.85 6.11
CA GLY A 100 3.12 -7.31 7.21
C GLY A 100 3.90 -6.47 8.23
N ARG A 101 5.19 -6.17 7.97
CA ARG A 101 5.97 -5.21 8.77
C ARG A 101 5.36 -3.81 8.68
N LEU A 102 4.98 -3.40 7.47
CA LEU A 102 4.33 -2.13 7.19
C LEU A 102 2.83 -2.36 7.08
N VAL A 103 2.06 -1.59 7.85
CA VAL A 103 0.61 -1.68 7.93
C VAL A 103 -0.02 -0.33 7.67
N GLU A 104 -1.22 -0.33 7.13
CA GLU A 104 -1.96 0.90 6.96
C GLU A 104 -2.64 1.26 8.29
N GLY A 105 -2.39 2.49 8.70
CA GLY A 105 -3.00 3.13 9.84
C GLY A 105 -4.09 4.10 9.41
N VAL A 106 -5.29 3.95 9.95
CA VAL A 106 -6.42 4.85 9.66
C VAL A 106 -6.94 5.46 10.95
N ASP A 107 -6.87 6.78 11.07
CA ASP A 107 -7.47 7.52 12.18
C ASP A 107 -9.00 7.42 12.09
N LEU A 108 -9.65 6.83 13.10
CA LEU A 108 -11.09 6.58 13.11
C LEU A 108 -11.91 7.80 13.55
N GLN A 109 -11.41 9.00 13.31
CA GLN A 109 -12.01 10.24 13.78
C GLN A 109 -13.47 10.39 13.31
N GLY A 110 -14.34 10.81 14.22
CA GLY A 110 -15.79 10.87 14.01
C GLY A 110 -16.30 12.07 13.20
N ASP A 111 -15.48 13.08 12.89
CA ASP A 111 -15.96 14.36 12.33
C ASP A 111 -15.03 15.04 11.31
N LEU A 112 -13.92 14.44 10.90
CA LEU A 112 -13.10 14.99 9.81
C LEU A 112 -13.63 14.59 8.43
N PRO A 113 -13.55 15.46 7.41
CA PRO A 113 -14.02 15.16 6.07
C PRO A 113 -13.26 14.02 5.40
N GLN A 114 -12.03 13.72 5.84
CA GLN A 114 -11.27 12.53 5.46
C GLN A 114 -10.48 12.03 6.68
N PRO A 115 -10.48 10.72 6.96
CA PRO A 115 -9.63 10.15 8.01
C PRO A 115 -8.16 10.34 7.64
N GLY A 116 -7.31 10.63 8.63
CA GLY A 116 -5.87 10.61 8.45
C GLY A 116 -5.41 9.17 8.16
N VAL A 117 -4.55 9.00 7.16
CA VAL A 117 -4.01 7.69 6.78
C VAL A 117 -2.49 7.76 6.76
N ALA A 118 -1.84 6.80 7.41
CA ALA A 118 -0.39 6.67 7.43
C ALA A 118 0.03 5.23 7.14
N LEU A 119 1.28 5.06 6.70
CA LEU A 119 1.92 3.75 6.66
C LEU A 119 2.78 3.63 7.93
N VAL A 120 2.46 2.63 8.76
CA VAL A 120 3.08 2.42 10.06
C VAL A 120 4.05 1.25 10.00
N ASP A 121 5.27 1.46 10.48
CA ASP A 121 6.25 0.39 10.65
C ASP A 121 6.12 -0.27 12.02
N LEU A 122 5.61 -1.50 12.04
CA LEU A 122 5.46 -2.29 13.26
C LEU A 122 6.81 -2.75 13.85
N ALA A 123 7.91 -2.67 13.11
CA ALA A 123 9.25 -2.86 13.66
C ALA A 123 9.71 -1.66 14.50
N ARG A 124 9.01 -0.53 14.43
CA ARG A 124 9.30 0.72 15.13
C ARG A 124 8.09 1.16 15.95
N PRO A 125 7.88 0.59 17.16
CA PRO A 125 6.71 0.86 17.98
C PRO A 125 6.49 2.35 18.31
N ASP A 126 7.57 3.13 18.35
CA ASP A 126 7.53 4.57 18.57
C ASP A 126 6.83 5.31 17.42
N ASP A 127 6.98 4.86 16.16
CA ASP A 127 6.32 5.48 15.00
C ASP A 127 4.79 5.38 15.15
N LEU A 128 4.28 4.26 15.69
CA LEU A 128 2.86 4.07 15.96
C LEU A 128 2.36 4.89 17.16
N LEU A 129 3.20 5.07 18.19
CA LEU A 129 2.87 5.94 19.31
C LEU A 129 2.82 7.40 18.88
N ASP A 130 3.72 7.83 18.00
CA ASP A 130 3.73 9.18 17.44
C ASP A 130 2.43 9.43 16.66
N GLU A 131 2.04 8.55 15.74
CA GLU A 131 0.77 8.65 15.01
C GLU A 131 -0.45 8.70 15.93
N LEU A 132 -0.47 7.87 16.99
CA LEU A 132 -1.54 7.86 17.98
C LEU A 132 -1.61 9.14 18.83
N THR A 133 -0.47 9.78 19.07
CA THR A 133 -0.34 10.92 20.00
C THR A 133 -0.15 12.27 19.30
N MET A 134 -0.12 12.28 17.96
CA MET A 134 -0.13 13.51 17.17
C MET A 134 -1.24 14.44 17.67
N LYS A 135 -0.95 15.75 17.70
CA LYS A 135 -1.83 16.77 18.32
C LYS A 135 -3.28 16.77 17.78
N SER A 136 -3.50 16.19 16.60
CA SER A 136 -4.79 16.05 15.92
C SER A 136 -5.35 14.62 15.88
N ALA A 137 -4.65 13.64 16.45
CA ALA A 137 -5.08 12.25 16.45
C ALA A 137 -6.30 12.05 17.36
N SER A 138 -7.25 11.22 16.91
CA SER A 138 -8.44 10.90 17.71
C SER A 138 -8.14 10.02 18.93
N GLY A 139 -6.95 9.42 18.95
CA GLY A 139 -6.57 8.36 19.87
C GLY A 139 -7.30 7.04 19.62
N ARG A 140 -7.96 6.88 18.46
CA ARG A 140 -8.51 5.60 17.97
C ARG A 140 -8.02 5.35 16.55
N TYR A 141 -7.31 4.26 16.36
CA TYR A 141 -6.61 4.00 15.11
C TYR A 141 -6.89 2.57 14.65
N ARG A 142 -7.30 2.40 13.40
CA ARG A 142 -7.47 1.08 12.79
C ARG A 142 -6.19 0.72 12.05
N ILE A 143 -5.60 -0.40 12.46
CA ILE A 143 -4.50 -1.03 11.76
C ILE A 143 -5.06 -2.04 10.77
N ARG A 144 -4.60 -1.98 9.53
CA ARG A 144 -4.90 -2.93 8.45
C ARG A 144 -3.60 -3.47 7.86
N SER A 145 -3.43 -4.77 7.91
CA SER A 145 -2.26 -5.52 7.45
C SER A 145 -2.56 -6.24 6.14
N TRP A 146 -1.54 -6.49 5.32
CA TRP A 146 -1.71 -7.21 4.06
C TRP A 146 -2.34 -8.59 4.26
N SER A 147 -1.92 -9.32 5.29
CA SER A 147 -2.48 -10.63 5.63
C SER A 147 -3.85 -10.57 6.31
N GLY A 148 -4.29 -9.41 6.82
CA GLY A 148 -5.46 -9.31 7.68
C GLY A 148 -5.27 -9.87 9.10
N THR A 149 -4.15 -10.55 9.40
CA THR A 149 -3.97 -11.26 10.68
C THR A 149 -3.59 -10.34 11.83
N MET A 150 -3.12 -9.13 11.54
CA MET A 150 -2.76 -8.11 12.52
C MET A 150 -3.78 -6.98 12.59
N ASP A 151 -4.91 -7.11 11.88
CA ASP A 151 -5.94 -6.09 11.81
C ASP A 151 -6.56 -5.90 13.19
N CYS A 152 -6.54 -4.66 13.68
CA CYS A 152 -7.12 -4.34 14.97
C CYS A 152 -7.47 -2.86 15.09
N VAL A 153 -8.22 -2.52 16.14
CA VAL A 153 -8.41 -1.14 16.56
C VAL A 153 -7.59 -0.92 17.84
N LEU A 154 -6.78 0.14 17.81
CA LEU A 154 -5.98 0.62 18.93
C LEU A 154 -6.67 1.85 19.50
N GLU A 155 -6.72 1.95 20.83
CA GLU A 155 -7.31 3.10 21.52
C GLU A 155 -6.34 3.57 22.62
N LEU A 156 -6.06 4.88 22.68
CA LEU A 156 -5.11 5.48 23.62
C LEU A 156 -5.53 5.32 25.10
N ILE A 157 -6.80 5.03 25.34
CA ILE A 157 -7.36 4.81 26.69
C ILE A 157 -7.23 3.34 27.14
N ASP A 158 -6.68 2.47 26.29
CA ASP A 158 -6.49 1.04 26.58
C ASP A 158 -5.20 0.84 27.42
N PRO A 159 -5.29 0.47 28.71
CA PRO A 159 -4.11 0.23 29.55
C PRO A 159 -3.26 -0.96 29.06
N SER A 160 -3.75 -1.77 28.12
CA SER A 160 -3.01 -2.87 27.49
C SER A 160 -2.34 -2.49 26.17
N LEU A 161 -2.46 -1.24 25.69
CA LEU A 161 -1.95 -0.80 24.40
C LEU A 161 -0.47 -1.15 24.20
N GLU A 162 0.38 -0.81 25.17
CA GLU A 162 1.82 -1.09 25.09
C GLU A 162 2.13 -2.60 24.96
N GLU A 163 1.39 -3.45 25.67
CA GLU A 163 1.56 -4.90 25.60
C GLU A 163 1.14 -5.45 24.23
N ARG A 164 0.07 -4.90 23.65
CA ARG A 164 -0.40 -5.24 22.30
C ARG A 164 0.61 -4.83 21.23
N LEU A 165 1.17 -3.61 21.31
CA LEU A 165 2.21 -3.16 20.39
C LEU A 165 3.44 -4.08 20.44
N ARG A 166 3.89 -4.44 21.64
CA ARG A 166 4.98 -5.40 21.84
C ARG A 166 4.64 -6.79 21.31
N ALA A 167 3.40 -7.25 21.45
CA ALA A 167 2.96 -8.54 20.91
C ALA A 167 2.98 -8.56 19.37
N MET A 168 2.52 -7.49 18.72
CA MET A 168 2.58 -7.34 17.26
C MET A 168 4.03 -7.35 16.76
N ALA A 169 4.92 -6.57 17.39
CA ALA A 169 6.33 -6.55 17.05
C ALA A 169 7.02 -7.92 17.22
N ARG A 170 6.64 -8.71 18.25
CA ARG A 170 7.14 -10.09 18.43
C ARG A 170 6.60 -11.07 17.39
N GLY A 171 5.36 -10.89 16.92
CA GLY A 171 4.75 -11.73 15.90
C GLY A 171 5.53 -11.74 14.59
N LEU A 172 6.17 -10.61 14.25
CA LEU A 172 7.05 -10.47 13.07
C LEU A 172 8.29 -11.36 13.15
N GLY A 173 8.87 -11.53 14.35
CA GLY A 173 10.11 -12.31 14.54
C GLY A 173 9.94 -13.83 14.57
N ALA A 174 8.70 -14.33 14.54
CA ALA A 174 8.40 -15.76 14.57
C ALA A 174 8.14 -16.35 13.17
N GLN A 175 8.07 -15.51 12.13
CA GLN A 175 7.82 -15.92 10.74
C GLN A 175 9.08 -15.84 9.85
N SER A 176 10.24 -15.50 10.42
CA SER A 176 11.54 -15.43 9.73
C SER A 176 12.39 -16.70 9.83
#